data_AF-A0A183T8N2-F1
#
_entry.id   AF-A0A183T8N2-F1
#
_cell.length_a   1.000
_cell.length_b   1.000
_cell.length_c   1.000
_cell.angle_alpha   90.00
_cell.angle_beta   90.00
_cell.angle_gamma   90.00
#
_symmetry.space_group_name_H-M   'P 1'
#
loop_
_entity.id
_entity.type
_entity.pdbx_description
1 polymer ?
#
loop_
_entity_poly.entity_id
_entity_poly.type
_entity_poly.pdbx_seq_one_letter_code
_entity_poly.pdbx_strand_id
1 'polypeptide(L)'
;PPQLTTQRPPEYWCNIAYFELDQQVGELFKVPSHYSRVIVDGYTDPSSRNRFCLGQLSNVHRSEQSEKSRLYIGKGVELDNVGEGDVWIRCLSEFSVFVQSYYLDREAGRAPGDAVHKIYPGAYIKVSLPVCLLTGSHLICLNSATQLLLAQINPHSV
;
A
#
# COMPACT_ATOMS: atom_id res chain seq x y z
N PRO A 1 1.75 27.85 3.81
CA PRO A 1 3.07 27.23 3.54
C PRO A 1 3.47 27.49 2.07
N PRO A 2 4.74 27.79 1.75
CA PRO A 2 5.17 27.89 0.36
C PRO A 2 5.06 26.51 -0.30
N GLN A 3 4.57 26.46 -1.54
CA GLN A 3 4.53 25.22 -2.32
C GLN A 3 5.96 24.80 -2.65
N LEU A 4 6.36 23.56 -2.34
CA LEU A 4 7.73 23.10 -2.61
C LEU A 4 7.98 22.85 -4.11
N THR A 5 6.93 22.81 -4.96
CA THR A 5 7.09 22.54 -6.40
C THR A 5 6.13 23.39 -7.26
N THR A 6 6.58 23.75 -8.46
CA THR A 6 5.79 24.47 -9.49
C THR A 6 5.26 23.56 -10.60
N GLN A 7 5.43 22.24 -10.47
CA GLN A 7 5.00 21.27 -11.47
C GLN A 7 3.55 20.84 -11.27
N ARG A 8 2.91 20.42 -12.37
CA ARG A 8 1.57 19.82 -12.31
C ARG A 8 1.65 18.46 -11.58
N PRO A 9 0.69 18.14 -10.69
CA PRO A 9 0.62 16.83 -10.05
C PRO A 9 0.54 15.69 -11.08
N PRO A 10 0.97 14.47 -10.71
CA PRO A 10 0.86 13.32 -11.61
C PRO A 10 -0.60 12.99 -11.87
N GLU A 11 -0.89 12.21 -12.91
CA GLU A 11 -2.22 11.66 -13.12
C GLU A 11 -2.63 10.69 -11.98
N TYR A 12 -1.67 9.87 -11.51
CA TYR A 12 -1.84 8.90 -10.44
C TYR A 12 -0.72 9.02 -9.40
N TRP A 13 -1.07 9.17 -8.12
CA TRP A 13 -0.07 9.32 -7.06
C TRP A 13 0.48 7.99 -6.56
N CYS A 14 -0.28 6.90 -6.68
CA CYS A 14 0.23 5.55 -6.44
C CYS A 14 -0.41 4.50 -7.35
N ASN A 15 0.31 3.41 -7.52
CA ASN A 15 -0.14 2.18 -8.14
C ASN A 15 -0.06 1.04 -7.12
N ILE A 16 -1.02 0.15 -7.11
CA ILE A 16 -1.08 -0.95 -6.15
C ILE A 16 -1.18 -2.26 -6.93
N ALA A 17 -0.23 -3.14 -6.71
CA ALA A 17 -0.23 -4.51 -7.23
C ALA A 17 -0.49 -5.49 -6.09
N TYR A 18 -1.36 -6.47 -6.34
CA TYR A 18 -1.66 -7.52 -5.38
C TYR A 18 -1.02 -8.83 -5.80
N PHE A 19 -0.41 -9.53 -4.85
CA PHE A 19 0.23 -10.81 -5.05
C PHE A 19 -0.30 -11.84 -4.05
N GLU A 20 -0.53 -13.04 -4.57
CA GLU A 20 -0.68 -14.25 -3.76
C GLU A 20 0.61 -15.05 -3.93
N LEU A 21 1.40 -15.17 -2.86
CA LEU A 21 2.77 -15.69 -2.92
C LEU A 21 3.64 -14.86 -3.90
N ASP A 22 4.21 -15.48 -4.93
CA ASP A 22 5.06 -14.88 -5.96
C ASP A 22 4.30 -14.49 -7.24
N GLN A 23 2.99 -14.72 -7.29
CA GLN A 23 2.18 -14.45 -8.46
C GLN A 23 1.35 -13.19 -8.29
N GLN A 24 1.46 -12.27 -9.25
CA GLN A 24 0.56 -11.12 -9.34
C GLN A 24 -0.86 -11.58 -9.69
N VAL A 25 -1.85 -11.10 -8.94
CA VAL A 25 -3.26 -11.43 -9.11
C VAL A 25 -4.04 -10.16 -9.44
N GLY A 26 -4.70 -10.16 -10.59
CA GLY A 26 -5.43 -9.00 -11.12
C GLY A 26 -4.54 -7.96 -11.78
N GLU A 27 -5.16 -6.84 -12.18
CA GLU A 27 -4.48 -5.71 -12.80
C GLU A 27 -3.90 -4.75 -11.75
N LEU A 28 -3.00 -3.87 -12.20
CA LEU A 28 -2.46 -2.79 -11.39
C LEU A 28 -3.57 -1.77 -11.07
N PHE A 29 -3.85 -1.56 -9.78
CA PHE A 29 -4.81 -0.56 -9.34
C PHE A 29 -4.16 0.82 -9.27
N LYS A 30 -4.51 1.72 -10.19
CA LYS A 30 -3.95 3.08 -10.25
C LYS A 30 -4.85 4.06 -9.51
N VAL A 31 -4.29 4.83 -8.58
CA VAL A 31 -5.04 5.78 -7.75
C VAL A 31 -4.87 7.20 -8.29
N PRO A 32 -5.92 7.81 -8.86
CA PRO A 32 -5.84 9.17 -9.41
C PRO A 32 -5.45 10.21 -8.35
N SER A 33 -4.65 11.21 -8.73
CA SER A 33 -4.18 12.25 -7.79
C SER A 33 -5.27 13.16 -7.23
N HIS A 34 -6.48 13.16 -7.80
CA HIS A 34 -7.62 13.86 -7.19
C HIS A 34 -8.21 13.11 -5.97
N TYR A 35 -7.84 11.84 -5.77
CA TYR A 35 -8.11 11.12 -4.53
C TYR A 35 -6.87 11.17 -3.65
N SER A 36 -6.96 11.82 -2.49
CA SER A 36 -5.88 11.81 -1.49
C SER A 36 -5.80 10.50 -0.69
N ARG A 37 -6.74 9.57 -0.92
CA ARG A 37 -6.92 8.38 -0.10
C ARG A 37 -7.37 7.20 -0.94
N VAL A 38 -6.85 6.02 -0.63
CA VAL A 38 -7.30 4.74 -1.18
C VAL A 38 -7.47 3.71 -0.07
N ILE A 39 -8.53 2.91 -0.15
CA ILE A 39 -8.76 1.75 0.72
C ILE A 39 -8.39 0.48 -0.06
N VAL A 40 -7.69 -0.45 0.56
CA VAL A 40 -7.47 -1.81 0.03
C VAL A 40 -8.03 -2.81 1.03
N ASP A 41 -9.02 -3.59 0.62
CA ASP A 41 -9.78 -4.48 1.52
C ASP A 41 -10.10 -5.85 0.91
N GLY A 42 -10.61 -6.76 1.73
CA GLY A 42 -10.95 -8.13 1.34
C GLY A 42 -12.38 -8.30 0.80
N TYR A 43 -13.13 -7.21 0.63
CA TYR A 43 -14.51 -7.26 0.15
C TYR A 43 -14.58 -7.37 -1.38
N THR A 44 -15.79 -7.32 -1.94
CA THR A 44 -16.06 -7.68 -3.35
C THR A 44 -16.72 -6.56 -4.17
N ASP A 45 -16.82 -5.34 -3.65
CA ASP A 45 -17.53 -4.24 -4.32
C ASP A 45 -16.64 -3.58 -5.42
N PRO A 46 -17.00 -3.68 -6.72
CA PRO A 46 -16.20 -3.09 -7.80
C PRO A 46 -16.44 -1.58 -8.00
N SER A 47 -17.35 -0.96 -7.26
CA SER A 47 -17.99 0.30 -7.69
C SER A 47 -17.15 1.55 -7.47
N SER A 48 -16.09 1.49 -6.64
CA SER A 48 -15.37 2.69 -6.21
C SER A 48 -13.94 2.79 -6.74
N ARG A 49 -13.63 3.92 -7.39
CA ARG A 49 -12.32 4.21 -7.99
C ARG A 49 -11.21 4.51 -6.98
N ASN A 50 -11.54 4.71 -5.71
CA ASN A 50 -10.57 4.88 -4.63
C ASN A 50 -10.62 3.73 -3.60
N ARG A 51 -11.12 2.57 -4.03
CA ARG A 51 -11.23 1.36 -3.20
C ARG A 51 -10.86 0.12 -4.01
N PHE A 52 -9.78 -0.54 -3.63
CA PHE A 52 -9.31 -1.76 -4.25
C PHE A 52 -9.78 -2.98 -3.46
N CYS A 53 -10.88 -3.57 -3.90
CA CYS A 53 -11.48 -4.76 -3.32
C CYS A 53 -10.80 -6.03 -3.86
N LEU A 54 -10.03 -6.72 -3.01
CA LEU A 54 -9.27 -7.91 -3.39
C LEU A 54 -10.14 -9.16 -3.49
N GLY A 55 -11.27 -9.20 -2.77
CA GLY A 55 -12.14 -10.37 -2.61
C GLY A 55 -12.70 -10.92 -3.92
N GLN A 56 -12.92 -10.06 -4.91
CA GLN A 56 -13.43 -10.42 -6.24
C GLN A 56 -12.37 -10.97 -7.21
N LEU A 57 -11.08 -10.80 -6.89
CA LEU A 57 -10.02 -11.19 -7.81
C LEU A 57 -9.90 -12.71 -7.90
N SER A 58 -9.94 -13.24 -9.11
CA SER A 58 -9.75 -14.65 -9.42
C SER A 58 -8.26 -14.98 -9.62
N ASN A 59 -7.83 -16.15 -9.15
CA ASN A 59 -6.51 -16.72 -9.42
C ASN A 59 -6.64 -18.23 -9.58
N VAL A 60 -6.29 -18.75 -10.76
CA VAL A 60 -6.39 -20.19 -11.08
C VAL A 60 -5.35 -21.04 -10.33
N HIS A 61 -4.29 -20.41 -9.83
CA HIS A 61 -3.25 -21.06 -9.04
C HIS A 61 -3.38 -20.76 -7.55
N ARG A 62 -4.55 -20.29 -7.11
CA ARG A 62 -4.80 -19.99 -5.70
C ARG A 62 -4.67 -21.27 -4.86
N SER A 63 -3.79 -21.21 -3.86
CA SER A 63 -3.63 -22.29 -2.88
C SER A 63 -4.63 -22.15 -1.72
N GLU A 64 -4.90 -23.25 -1.01
CA GLU A 64 -5.72 -23.26 0.20
C GLU A 64 -5.18 -22.27 1.27
N GLN A 65 -3.86 -22.11 1.34
CA GLN A 65 -3.23 -21.17 2.27
C GLN A 65 -3.50 -19.72 1.88
N SER A 66 -3.52 -19.39 0.58
CA SER A 66 -3.94 -18.08 0.11
C SER A 66 -5.42 -17.83 0.41
N GLU A 67 -6.31 -18.81 0.18
CA GLU A 67 -7.74 -18.69 0.51
C GLU A 67 -7.97 -18.37 1.99
N LYS A 68 -7.32 -19.12 2.90
CA LYS A 68 -7.40 -18.87 4.35
C LYS A 68 -6.90 -17.48 4.70
N SER A 69 -5.76 -17.05 4.15
CA SER A 69 -5.23 -15.72 4.43
C SER A 69 -6.14 -14.58 3.93
N ARG A 70 -6.90 -14.78 2.83
CA ARG A 70 -7.79 -13.74 2.28
C ARG A 70 -8.90 -13.41 3.28
N LEU A 71 -9.33 -14.39 4.08
CA LEU A 71 -10.35 -14.19 5.12
C LEU A 71 -9.92 -13.20 6.20
N TYR A 72 -8.61 -13.05 6.43
CA TYR A 72 -8.07 -12.16 7.47
C TYR A 72 -7.79 -10.74 6.98
N ILE A 73 -7.94 -10.45 5.67
CA ILE A 73 -7.81 -9.07 5.18
C ILE A 73 -8.92 -8.21 5.80
N GLY A 74 -10.17 -8.67 5.75
CA GLY A 74 -11.32 -7.93 6.27
C GLY A 74 -11.40 -6.50 5.69
N LYS A 75 -11.45 -5.50 6.58
CA LYS A 75 -11.44 -4.07 6.21
C LYS A 75 -10.09 -3.57 5.66
N GLY A 76 -9.04 -4.39 5.75
CA GLY A 76 -7.73 -4.14 5.17
C GLY A 76 -7.04 -2.89 5.68
N VAL A 77 -6.57 -2.05 4.77
CA VAL A 77 -5.83 -0.82 5.09
C VAL A 77 -6.32 0.36 4.30
N GLU A 78 -5.95 1.54 4.78
CA GLU A 78 -6.12 2.79 4.08
C GLU A 78 -4.76 3.47 3.92
N LEU A 79 -4.50 3.94 2.70
CA LEU A 79 -3.31 4.73 2.37
C LEU A 79 -3.75 6.17 2.12
N ASP A 80 -3.15 7.09 2.88
CA ASP A 80 -3.40 8.52 2.78
C ASP A 80 -2.16 9.22 2.20
N ASN A 81 -2.36 9.97 1.12
CA ASN A 81 -1.41 10.94 0.59
C ASN A 81 -1.68 12.30 1.24
N VAL A 82 -0.77 12.73 2.11
CA VAL A 82 -0.90 13.94 2.93
C VAL A 82 0.08 15.00 2.45
N GLY A 83 -0.41 16.22 2.26
CA GLY A 83 0.40 17.36 1.84
C GLY A 83 0.99 17.16 0.44
N GLU A 84 2.32 17.24 0.35
CA GLU A 84 3.05 17.18 -0.92
C GLU A 84 3.68 15.79 -1.19
N GLY A 85 3.11 14.71 -0.62
CA GLY A 85 3.54 13.34 -0.90
C GLY A 85 3.94 12.50 0.30
N ASP A 86 3.65 12.95 1.53
CA ASP A 86 3.81 12.09 2.71
C ASP A 86 2.77 10.96 2.63
N VAL A 87 3.21 9.71 2.69
CA VAL A 87 2.29 8.56 2.69
C VAL A 87 2.13 8.03 4.11
N TRP A 88 0.88 7.91 4.52
CA TRP A 88 0.48 7.31 5.79
C TRP A 88 -0.32 6.05 5.55
N ILE A 89 -0.23 5.11 6.49
CA ILE A 89 -1.05 3.90 6.51
C ILE A 89 -1.91 3.89 7.77
N ARG A 90 -3.19 3.54 7.60
CA ARG A 90 -4.12 3.21 8.69
C ARG A 90 -4.50 1.75 8.59
N CYS A 91 -4.29 0.99 9.67
CA CYS A 91 -4.72 -0.40 9.74
C CYS A 91 -6.20 -0.47 10.13
N LEU A 92 -7.07 -0.76 9.16
CA LEU A 92 -8.52 -0.90 9.38
C LEU A 92 -8.92 -2.34 9.73
N SER A 93 -8.08 -3.31 9.39
CA SER A 93 -8.26 -4.72 9.72
C SER A 93 -8.18 -4.97 11.23
N GLU A 94 -8.82 -6.05 11.68
CA GLU A 94 -8.69 -6.60 13.03
C GLU A 94 -7.34 -7.32 13.22
N PHE A 95 -6.61 -7.57 12.13
CA PHE A 95 -5.30 -8.19 12.13
C PHE A 95 -4.21 -7.17 11.83
N SER A 96 -3.02 -7.40 12.39
CA SER A 96 -1.85 -6.57 12.10
C SER A 96 -1.42 -6.75 10.64
N VAL A 97 -0.86 -5.68 10.07
CA VAL A 97 -0.20 -5.70 8.77
C VAL A 97 1.30 -5.51 8.93
N PHE A 98 2.08 -6.02 8.00
CA PHE A 98 3.53 -6.02 8.08
C PHE A 98 4.10 -5.26 6.90
N VAL A 99 4.73 -4.13 7.19
CA VAL A 99 5.19 -3.12 6.22
C VAL A 99 6.70 -3.16 6.10
N GLN A 100 7.19 -3.28 4.86
CA GLN A 100 8.57 -2.91 4.55
C GLN A 100 8.59 -1.43 4.19
N SER A 101 9.55 -0.66 4.70
CA SER A 101 9.67 0.76 4.36
C SER A 101 11.04 1.27 4.77
N TYR A 102 11.80 1.81 3.82
CA TYR A 102 13.10 2.43 4.10
C TYR A 102 12.99 3.64 5.03
N TYR A 103 11.84 4.35 5.00
CA TYR A 103 11.57 5.41 5.95
C TYR A 103 11.51 4.83 7.37
N LEU A 104 10.70 3.79 7.59
CA LEU A 104 10.59 3.16 8.89
C LEU A 104 11.89 2.49 9.34
N ASP A 105 12.65 1.90 8.41
CA ASP A 105 13.98 1.34 8.71
C ASP A 105 14.89 2.42 9.28
N ARG A 106 14.95 3.59 8.61
CA ARG A 106 15.75 4.73 9.05
C ARG A 106 15.27 5.26 10.41
N GLU A 107 13.97 5.43 10.60
CA GLU A 107 13.41 5.89 11.88
C GLU A 107 13.69 4.89 13.02
N ALA A 108 13.81 3.60 12.72
CA ALA A 108 14.20 2.55 13.65
C ALA A 108 15.73 2.37 13.80
N GLY A 109 16.55 3.17 13.10
CA GLY A 109 18.02 3.04 13.12
C GLY A 109 18.54 1.75 12.46
N ARG A 110 17.78 1.19 11.51
CA ARG A 110 18.13 -0.03 10.76
C ARG A 110 18.68 0.33 9.38
N ALA A 111 19.41 -0.61 8.78
CA ALA A 111 19.82 -0.48 7.39
C ALA A 111 18.60 -0.55 6.45
N PRO A 112 18.61 0.12 5.28
CA PRO A 112 17.49 0.07 4.34
C PRO A 112 17.17 -1.36 3.90
N GLY A 113 15.91 -1.79 4.08
CA GLY A 113 15.40 -3.10 3.71
C GLY A 113 15.66 -4.21 4.74
N ASP A 114 16.31 -3.91 5.86
CA ASP A 114 16.71 -4.89 6.88
C ASP A 114 15.60 -5.23 7.89
N ALA A 115 14.48 -4.48 7.90
CA ALA A 115 13.40 -4.72 8.84
C ALA A 115 12.02 -4.82 8.17
N VAL A 116 11.12 -5.49 8.90
CA VAL A 116 9.70 -5.54 8.62
C VAL A 116 8.96 -4.97 9.83
N HIS A 117 8.14 -3.96 9.59
CA HIS A 117 7.48 -3.17 10.62
C HIS A 117 6.04 -3.66 10.81
N LYS A 118 5.75 -4.19 11.99
CA LYS A 118 4.41 -4.66 12.33
C LYS A 118 3.51 -3.49 12.76
N ILE A 119 2.44 -3.27 12.00
CA ILE A 119 1.45 -2.21 12.24
C ILE A 119 0.21 -2.86 12.86
N TYR A 120 -0.12 -2.44 14.08
CA TYR A 120 -1.22 -3.01 14.84
C TYR A 120 -2.58 -2.46 14.37
N PRO A 121 -3.68 -3.22 14.58
CA PRO A 121 -5.05 -2.75 14.33
C PRO A 121 -5.31 -1.36 14.92
N GLY A 122 -5.91 -0.48 14.13
CA GLY A 122 -6.22 0.90 14.52
C GLY A 122 -5.03 1.88 14.49
N ALA A 123 -3.79 1.40 14.30
CA ALA A 123 -2.64 2.29 14.20
C ALA A 123 -2.72 3.14 12.92
N TYR A 124 -2.25 4.38 13.02
CA TYR A 124 -2.11 5.33 11.92
C TYR A 124 -0.72 5.93 11.96
N ILE A 125 0.13 5.56 11.00
CA ILE A 125 1.55 5.92 11.01
C ILE A 125 2.02 6.41 9.65
N LYS A 126 3.04 7.26 9.66
CA LYS A 126 3.73 7.71 8.46
C LYS A 126 4.70 6.63 7.98
N VAL A 127 4.68 6.31 6.69
CA VAL A 127 5.48 5.22 6.10
C VAL A 127 6.35 5.66 4.93
N SER A 128 6.20 6.88 4.42
CA SER A 128 7.07 7.45 3.39
C SER A 128 7.14 8.97 3.47
N LEU A 129 8.23 9.53 2.93
CA LEU A 129 8.44 10.96 2.71
C LEU A 129 8.33 11.29 1.20
N PRO A 130 7.94 12.52 0.82
CA PRO A 130 7.83 12.98 -0.57
C PRO A 130 9.10 12.70 -1.39
N VAL A 131 10.27 12.94 -0.79
CA VAL A 131 11.59 12.81 -1.43
C VAL A 131 12.01 11.34 -1.61
N CYS A 132 11.45 10.42 -0.81
CA CYS A 132 11.77 8.99 -0.89
C CYS A 132 11.14 8.33 -2.13
N LEU A 133 10.23 9.02 -2.80
CA LEU A 133 9.70 8.67 -4.11
C LEU A 133 10.76 8.77 -5.22
N LEU A 134 11.85 9.52 -5.03
CA LEU A 134 12.91 9.72 -6.04
C LEU A 134 13.86 8.53 -6.21
N THR A 135 13.99 7.69 -5.18
CA THR A 135 15.04 6.66 -5.09
C THR A 135 14.57 5.24 -5.41
N GLY A 136 13.35 5.08 -5.95
CA GLY A 136 12.84 3.74 -6.30
C GLY A 136 12.53 2.87 -5.08
N SER A 137 12.12 3.47 -3.97
CA SER A 137 11.80 2.84 -2.69
C SER A 137 10.42 2.17 -2.74
N HIS A 138 10.32 1.10 -3.53
CA HIS A 138 9.08 0.38 -3.77
C HIS A 138 8.78 -0.58 -2.61
N LEU A 139 7.49 -0.84 -2.39
CA LEU A 139 6.89 -1.81 -1.46
C LEU A 139 6.58 -1.28 -0.07
N ILE A 140 5.35 -0.78 0.11
CA ILE A 140 4.60 -1.18 1.31
C ILE A 140 4.13 -2.60 1.03
N CYS A 141 4.88 -3.59 1.50
CA CYS A 141 4.35 -4.95 1.67
C CYS A 141 3.23 -4.89 2.72
N LEU A 142 2.14 -5.62 2.55
CA LEU A 142 1.25 -5.98 3.66
C LEU A 142 1.29 -7.49 3.74
N ASN A 143 2.15 -8.03 4.60
CA ASN A 143 2.31 -9.48 4.69
C ASN A 143 1.36 -10.07 5.72
N SER A 144 0.43 -10.95 5.31
CA SER A 144 -0.21 -11.90 6.23
C SER A 144 0.34 -13.31 6.01
N ALA A 145 1.64 -13.51 6.28
CA ALA A 145 2.42 -14.74 6.06
C ALA A 145 2.42 -15.39 4.64
N THR A 146 1.41 -15.18 3.79
CA THR A 146 1.27 -15.75 2.44
C THR A 146 0.70 -14.81 1.38
N GLN A 147 0.37 -13.58 1.75
CA GLN A 147 -0.13 -12.58 0.81
C GLN A 147 0.72 -11.34 0.90
N LEU A 148 0.98 -10.76 -0.27
CA LEU A 148 1.81 -9.59 -0.41
C LEU A 148 1.02 -8.56 -1.21
N LEU A 149 0.53 -7.51 -0.54
CA LEU A 149 0.17 -6.31 -1.27
C LEU A 149 1.43 -5.50 -1.51
N LEU A 150 1.73 -5.12 -2.75
CA LEU A 150 2.82 -4.20 -3.08
C LEU A 150 2.21 -2.88 -3.55
N ALA A 151 2.22 -1.87 -2.69
CA ALA A 151 1.95 -0.51 -3.13
C ALA A 151 3.25 0.11 -3.68
N GLN A 152 3.26 0.40 -4.98
CA GLN A 152 4.27 1.18 -5.65
C GLN A 152 3.79 2.63 -5.70
N ILE A 153 4.33 3.48 -4.84
CA ILE A 153 4.03 4.91 -4.91
C ILE A 153 4.77 5.48 -6.12
N ASN A 154 4.05 6.18 -7.02
CA ASN A 154 4.63 6.59 -8.29
C ASN A 154 5.70 7.67 -8.06
N PRO A 155 6.92 7.49 -8.61
CA PRO A 155 8.01 8.46 -8.46
C PRO A 155 7.82 9.72 -9.32
N HIS A 156 6.89 9.74 -10.27
CA HIS A 156 6.82 10.80 -11.28
C HIS A 156 6.03 12.02 -10.80
N SER A 157 6.69 12.88 -10.04
CA SER A 157 6.64 14.35 -10.17
C SER A 157 7.98 14.89 -9.67
N VAL A 158 8.96 14.85 -10.55
CA VAL A 158 10.28 15.49 -10.47
C VAL A 158 10.58 16.02 -11.85
#